data_AF-A0A959S2M7-F1
#
_entry.id   AF-A0A959S2M7-F1
#
_cell.length_a   1.000
_cell.length_b   1.000
_cell.length_c   1.000
_cell.angle_alpha   90.00
_cell.angle_beta   90.00
_cell.angle_gamma   90.00
#
_symmetry.space_group_name_H-M   'P 1'
#
loop_
_entity.id
_entity.type
_entity.pdbx_description
1 polymer ?
#
loop_
_entity_poly.entity_id
_entity_poly.type
_entity_poly.pdbx_seq_one_letter_code
_entity_poly.pdbx_strand_id
1 'polypeptide(L)'
;WKSPSQRGYDENDLPKELEKIALYDAGREKLLASGYVEVGMDHFAKPDDGLAIASQKGTIHRNFMGYTTNHNNTLIGLGVSSIGDAWSSLAQNPIAVEAYLERVEAGEIPLVKGHLHTERDLVIRRAILDLMCGFHCELDMLKDRKERETVIARLSEHLADDLLTVTEDGIEVKPQGRAFIRTIAMALDDFVWNGTSAEQMFSRSV
;
A
#
# COMPACT_ATOMS: atom_id res chain seq x y z
N TRP A 1 -0.79 -21.18 -1.38
CA TRP A 1 -1.58 -22.42 -1.53
C TRP A 1 -1.03 -23.21 -2.71
N LYS A 2 -0.63 -24.48 -2.52
CA LYS A 2 0.05 -25.30 -3.55
C LYS A 2 -0.91 -25.97 -4.55
N SER A 3 -2.21 -26.09 -4.25
CA SER A 3 -3.25 -26.45 -5.22
C SER A 3 -4.66 -26.09 -4.73
N PRO A 4 -5.63 -25.83 -5.61
CA PRO A 4 -7.05 -25.65 -5.26
C PRO A 4 -7.67 -26.87 -4.55
N SER A 5 -7.07 -28.06 -4.68
CA SER A 5 -7.57 -29.32 -4.12
C SER A 5 -7.45 -29.45 -2.60
N GLN A 6 -6.89 -28.46 -1.91
CA GLN A 6 -6.92 -28.40 -0.45
C GLN A 6 -8.09 -27.51 0.07
N ARG A 7 -8.85 -26.81 -0.82
CA ARG A 7 -9.88 -25.84 -0.40
C ARG A 7 -11.08 -26.61 0.14
N GLY A 8 -11.37 -26.41 1.42
CA GLY A 8 -12.53 -27.00 2.11
C GLY A 8 -13.79 -26.13 2.05
N TYR A 9 -13.87 -25.18 1.11
CA TYR A 9 -14.98 -24.23 0.95
C TYR A 9 -15.20 -23.93 -0.54
N ASP A 10 -16.44 -23.62 -0.91
CA ASP A 10 -16.86 -23.11 -2.21
C ASP A 10 -16.80 -21.57 -2.24
N GLU A 11 -16.70 -20.95 -3.41
CA GLU A 11 -16.73 -19.48 -3.52
C GLU A 11 -18.06 -18.90 -2.99
N ASN A 12 -19.15 -19.67 -3.03
CA ASN A 12 -20.43 -19.29 -2.43
C ASN A 12 -20.46 -19.36 -0.90
N ASP A 13 -19.47 -20.01 -0.26
CA ASP A 13 -19.33 -20.03 1.19
C ASP A 13 -18.63 -18.76 1.72
N LEU A 14 -18.04 -17.96 0.84
CA LEU A 14 -17.36 -16.73 1.21
C LEU A 14 -18.34 -15.55 1.27
N PRO A 15 -18.17 -14.62 2.23
CA PRO A 15 -18.99 -13.42 2.31
C PRO A 15 -18.86 -12.59 1.03
N LYS A 16 -19.97 -12.00 0.57
CA LYS A 16 -20.01 -11.08 -0.56
C LYS A 16 -19.53 -9.68 -0.16
N GLU A 17 -19.45 -8.75 -1.09
CA GLU A 17 -18.86 -7.41 -0.90
C GLU A 17 -19.46 -6.66 0.30
N LEU A 18 -20.80 -6.55 0.38
CA LEU A 18 -21.48 -5.86 1.48
C LEU A 18 -21.29 -6.59 2.82
N GLU A 19 -21.23 -7.91 2.81
CA GLU A 19 -20.99 -8.70 4.02
C GLU A 19 -19.56 -8.53 4.53
N LYS A 20 -18.57 -8.42 3.63
CA LYS A 20 -17.18 -8.10 3.98
C LYS A 20 -17.06 -6.72 4.64
N ILE A 21 -17.78 -5.72 4.12
CA ILE A 21 -17.82 -4.38 4.71
C ILE A 21 -18.44 -4.44 6.11
N ALA A 22 -19.60 -5.12 6.25
CA ALA A 22 -20.24 -5.27 7.56
C ALA A 22 -19.35 -5.99 8.58
N LEU A 23 -18.59 -7.01 8.16
CA LEU A 23 -17.63 -7.70 9.01
C LEU A 23 -16.46 -6.80 9.42
N TYR A 24 -15.94 -5.99 8.49
CA TYR A 24 -14.90 -5.00 8.78
C TYR A 24 -15.39 -3.99 9.83
N ASP A 25 -16.56 -3.41 9.63
CA ASP A 25 -17.14 -2.41 10.54
C ASP A 25 -17.38 -3.01 11.94
N ALA A 26 -17.92 -4.23 12.01
CA ALA A 26 -18.11 -4.93 13.27
C ALA A 26 -16.79 -5.18 14.02
N GLY A 27 -15.70 -5.52 13.30
CA GLY A 27 -14.37 -5.67 13.88
C GLY A 27 -13.79 -4.34 14.36
N ARG A 28 -13.91 -3.31 13.54
CA ARG A 28 -13.48 -1.94 13.81
C ARG A 28 -14.15 -1.39 15.08
N GLU A 29 -15.47 -1.48 15.17
CA GLU A 29 -16.23 -1.02 16.34
C GLU A 29 -15.77 -1.70 17.64
N LYS A 30 -15.51 -3.01 17.59
CA LYS A 30 -15.02 -3.77 18.76
C LYS A 30 -13.63 -3.33 19.20
N LEU A 31 -12.73 -3.05 18.25
CA LEU A 31 -11.38 -2.56 18.55
C LEU A 31 -11.43 -1.16 19.16
N LEU A 32 -12.21 -0.26 18.58
CA LEU A 32 -12.43 1.08 19.11
C LEU A 32 -13.03 1.04 20.52
N ALA A 33 -14.06 0.21 20.74
CA ALA A 33 -14.67 0.01 22.06
C ALA A 33 -13.69 -0.59 23.08
N SER A 34 -12.67 -1.32 22.63
CA SER A 34 -11.58 -1.87 23.46
C SER A 34 -10.42 -0.88 23.67
N GLY A 35 -10.59 0.38 23.26
CA GLY A 35 -9.63 1.46 23.44
C GLY A 35 -8.44 1.41 22.49
N TYR A 36 -8.57 0.77 21.33
CA TYR A 36 -7.61 0.92 20.24
C TYR A 36 -7.95 2.16 19.40
N VAL A 37 -6.95 2.70 18.71
CA VAL A 37 -7.11 3.77 17.74
C VAL A 37 -6.72 3.28 16.35
N GLU A 38 -7.34 3.87 15.33
CA GLU A 38 -6.97 3.64 13.94
C GLU A 38 -5.64 4.33 13.63
N VAL A 39 -4.69 3.56 13.11
CA VAL A 39 -3.39 4.05 12.65
C VAL A 39 -3.44 4.39 11.16
N GLY A 40 -4.11 3.52 10.39
CA GLY A 40 -4.30 3.65 8.94
C GLY A 40 -4.66 2.30 8.32
N MET A 41 -5.41 2.32 7.20
CA MET A 41 -5.91 1.13 6.51
C MET A 41 -6.54 0.10 7.47
N ASP A 42 -5.88 -1.03 7.69
CA ASP A 42 -6.29 -2.19 8.50
C ASP A 42 -5.56 -2.28 9.86
N HIS A 43 -4.81 -1.24 10.25
CA HIS A 43 -3.99 -1.22 11.45
C HIS A 43 -4.63 -0.45 12.61
N PHE A 44 -4.68 -1.12 13.77
CA PHE A 44 -5.17 -0.60 15.03
C PHE A 44 -4.09 -0.77 16.10
N ALA A 45 -3.88 0.23 16.94
CA ALA A 45 -2.89 0.19 18.00
C ALA A 45 -3.43 0.83 19.29
N LYS A 46 -2.80 0.56 20.43
CA LYS A 46 -3.13 1.28 21.68
C LYS A 46 -2.67 2.74 21.56
N PRO A 47 -3.32 3.70 22.25
CA PRO A 47 -2.96 5.12 22.14
C PRO A 47 -1.52 5.44 22.54
N ASP A 48 -0.93 4.64 23.43
CA ASP A 48 0.45 4.74 23.91
C ASP A 48 1.46 3.95 23.06
N ASP A 49 1.00 3.24 22.02
CA ASP A 49 1.85 2.56 21.06
C ASP A 49 2.59 3.56 20.17
N GLY A 50 3.86 3.25 19.85
CA GLY A 50 4.69 4.09 19.00
C GLY A 50 4.08 4.38 17.63
N LEU A 51 3.33 3.43 17.04
CA LEU A 51 2.65 3.62 15.75
C LEU A 51 1.48 4.60 15.86
N ALA A 52 0.66 4.50 16.92
CA ALA A 52 -0.43 5.43 17.16
C ALA A 52 0.11 6.85 17.36
N ILE A 53 1.15 6.99 18.17
CA ILE A 53 1.82 8.28 18.42
C ILE A 53 2.42 8.83 17.13
N ALA A 54 3.10 8.01 16.33
CA ALA A 54 3.70 8.43 15.06
C ALA A 54 2.65 8.86 14.04
N SER A 55 1.52 8.13 13.93
CA SER A 55 0.40 8.49 13.06
C SER A 55 -0.18 9.86 13.45
N GLN A 56 -0.44 10.07 14.74
CA GLN A 56 -0.95 11.36 15.24
C GLN A 56 0.03 12.53 15.00
N LYS A 57 1.34 12.26 15.00
CA LYS A 57 2.38 13.26 14.74
C LYS A 57 2.71 13.45 13.26
N GLY A 58 2.12 12.66 12.36
CA GLY A 58 2.47 12.65 10.94
C GLY A 58 3.88 12.12 10.65
N THR A 59 4.48 11.38 11.57
CA THR A 59 5.82 10.77 11.44
C THR A 59 5.74 9.25 11.27
N ILE A 60 4.61 8.74 10.79
CA ILE A 60 4.48 7.32 10.48
C ILE A 60 5.06 7.07 9.09
N HIS A 61 5.74 5.94 8.95
CA HIS A 61 6.28 5.49 7.68
C HIS A 61 5.67 4.14 7.29
N ARG A 62 5.81 3.78 6.02
CA ARG A 62 5.37 2.48 5.51
C ARG A 62 6.43 1.88 4.61
N ASN A 63 6.79 0.63 4.90
CA ASN A 63 7.66 -0.19 4.04
C ASN A 63 6.93 -1.47 3.61
N PHE A 64 7.67 -2.42 3.03
CA PHE A 64 7.10 -3.68 2.56
C PHE A 64 6.37 -4.49 3.65
N MET A 65 6.79 -4.37 4.92
CA MET A 65 6.19 -5.08 6.06
C MET A 65 4.95 -4.40 6.64
N GLY A 66 4.63 -3.18 6.21
CA GLY A 66 3.52 -2.39 6.74
C GLY A 66 3.97 -1.08 7.38
N TYR A 67 3.13 -0.57 8.29
CA TYR A 67 3.42 0.68 8.99
C TYR A 67 4.54 0.50 10.03
N THR A 68 5.39 1.51 10.16
CA THR A 68 6.54 1.51 11.05
C THR A 68 6.85 2.93 11.54
N THR A 69 7.48 3.02 12.69
CA THR A 69 8.10 4.27 13.18
C THR A 69 9.52 4.46 12.64
N ASN A 70 10.08 3.44 11.98
CA ASN A 70 11.43 3.48 11.43
C ASN A 70 11.44 4.10 10.02
N HIS A 71 12.28 5.10 9.82
CA HIS A 71 12.41 5.83 8.55
C HIS A 71 13.66 5.41 7.77
N ASN A 72 14.28 4.28 8.13
CA ASN A 72 15.44 3.76 7.41
C ASN A 72 15.04 3.42 5.97
N ASN A 73 15.68 4.11 5.02
CA ASN A 73 15.49 3.90 3.58
C ASN A 73 16.09 2.60 3.07
N THR A 74 16.62 1.73 3.94
CA THR A 74 17.27 0.48 3.55
C THR A 74 16.81 -0.67 4.43
N LEU A 75 16.21 -1.65 3.79
CA LEU A 75 15.77 -2.93 4.31
C LEU A 75 16.49 -4.04 3.53
N ILE A 76 17.29 -4.83 4.22
CA ILE A 76 17.94 -6.01 3.61
C ILE A 76 17.04 -7.22 3.86
N GLY A 77 16.46 -7.75 2.79
CA GLY A 77 15.68 -8.98 2.82
C GLY A 77 16.59 -10.20 2.89
N LEU A 78 16.52 -10.96 3.98
CA LEU A 78 17.23 -12.23 4.15
C LEU A 78 16.24 -13.39 4.17
N GLY A 79 16.64 -14.51 3.57
CA GLY A 79 15.82 -15.72 3.51
C GLY A 79 15.02 -15.87 2.21
N VAL A 80 14.35 -17.01 2.12
CA VAL A 80 13.45 -17.33 0.99
C VAL A 80 12.34 -16.28 0.88
N SER A 81 12.00 -15.90 -0.34
CA SER A 81 10.93 -14.95 -0.73
C SER A 81 11.08 -13.51 -0.23
N SER A 82 12.11 -13.20 0.57
CA SER A 82 12.26 -11.87 1.15
C SER A 82 12.46 -10.80 0.09
N ILE A 83 11.97 -9.60 0.38
CA ILE A 83 12.16 -8.41 -0.44
C ILE A 83 13.02 -7.42 0.33
N GLY A 84 14.10 -6.97 -0.32
CA GLY A 84 14.88 -5.81 0.10
C GLY A 84 14.37 -4.55 -0.58
N ASP A 85 14.48 -3.43 0.13
CA ASP A 85 14.07 -2.10 -0.32
C ASP A 85 15.16 -1.11 0.04
N ALA A 86 15.74 -0.42 -0.94
CA ALA A 86 16.77 0.59 -0.74
C ALA A 86 16.32 1.99 -1.23
N TRP A 87 15.01 2.26 -1.20
CA TRP A 87 14.34 3.45 -1.71
C TRP A 87 14.41 3.64 -3.23
N SER A 88 15.62 3.61 -3.81
CA SER A 88 15.87 3.67 -5.25
C SER A 88 15.86 2.31 -5.93
N SER A 89 15.75 1.22 -5.17
CA SER A 89 15.65 -0.11 -5.74
C SER A 89 14.90 -1.09 -4.85
N LEU A 90 14.35 -2.11 -5.51
CA LEU A 90 13.76 -3.28 -4.90
C LEU A 90 14.54 -4.52 -5.35
N ALA A 91 14.69 -5.49 -4.46
CA ALA A 91 15.34 -6.77 -4.73
C ALA A 91 14.54 -7.90 -4.11
N GLN A 92 14.39 -9.02 -4.80
CA GLN A 92 13.65 -10.17 -4.33
C GLN A 92 14.50 -11.44 -4.39
N ASN A 93 14.47 -12.21 -3.31
CA ASN A 93 15.10 -13.53 -3.22
C ASN A 93 14.21 -14.62 -3.83
N PRO A 94 14.76 -15.80 -4.21
CA PRO A 94 13.97 -16.93 -4.69
C PRO A 94 12.79 -17.25 -3.79
N ILE A 95 11.62 -17.52 -4.39
CA ILE A 95 10.39 -17.83 -3.66
C ILE A 95 10.36 -19.31 -3.25
N ALA A 96 11.05 -20.18 -3.99
CA ALA A 96 11.22 -21.58 -3.63
C ALA A 96 12.42 -21.76 -2.68
N VAL A 97 12.23 -22.56 -1.62
CA VAL A 97 13.24 -22.80 -0.59
C VAL A 97 14.47 -23.47 -1.20
N GLU A 98 14.26 -24.44 -2.09
CA GLU A 98 15.30 -25.22 -2.74
C GLU A 98 16.21 -24.31 -3.59
N ALA A 99 15.60 -23.44 -4.40
CA ALA A 99 16.33 -22.48 -5.24
C ALA A 99 17.07 -21.40 -4.43
N TYR A 100 16.55 -21.05 -3.24
CA TYR A 100 17.25 -20.15 -2.32
C TYR A 100 18.50 -20.82 -1.74
N LEU A 101 18.35 -22.05 -1.23
CA LEU A 101 19.45 -22.79 -0.59
C LEU A 101 20.57 -23.10 -1.58
N GLU A 102 20.24 -23.57 -2.78
CA GLU A 102 21.22 -23.88 -3.82
C GLU A 102 22.19 -22.70 -4.09
N ARG A 103 21.65 -21.49 -4.22
CA ARG A 103 22.45 -20.28 -4.44
C ARG A 103 23.31 -19.90 -3.25
N VAL A 104 22.75 -19.98 -2.05
CA VAL A 104 23.48 -19.66 -0.81
C VAL A 104 24.64 -20.66 -0.60
N GLU A 105 24.40 -21.95 -0.82
CA GLU A 105 25.42 -23.00 -0.73
C GLU A 105 26.51 -22.85 -1.79
N ALA A 106 26.19 -22.31 -2.96
CA ALA A 106 27.15 -21.94 -4.00
C ALA A 106 27.95 -20.66 -3.69
N GLY A 107 27.65 -19.96 -2.59
CA GLY A 107 28.28 -18.68 -2.24
C GLY A 107 27.80 -17.49 -3.08
N GLU A 108 26.66 -17.63 -3.75
CA GLU A 108 26.06 -16.60 -4.59
C GLU A 108 25.07 -15.74 -3.79
N ILE A 109 24.89 -14.48 -4.19
CA ILE A 109 23.82 -13.63 -3.65
C ILE A 109 22.48 -14.14 -4.19
N PRO A 110 21.54 -14.59 -3.33
CA PRO A 110 20.32 -15.25 -3.79
C PRO A 110 19.27 -14.23 -4.27
N LEU A 111 19.52 -13.51 -5.37
CA LEU A 111 18.62 -12.49 -5.94
C LEU A 111 18.06 -12.94 -7.30
N VAL A 112 16.73 -12.98 -7.44
CA VAL A 112 16.05 -13.44 -8.68
C VAL A 112 15.43 -12.32 -9.49
N LYS A 113 14.99 -11.24 -8.83
CA LYS A 113 14.33 -10.11 -9.49
C LYS A 113 14.71 -8.83 -8.76
N GLY A 114 14.81 -7.74 -9.49
CA GLY A 114 14.93 -6.41 -8.93
C GLY A 114 14.29 -5.37 -9.82
N HIS A 115 14.09 -4.18 -9.25
CA HIS A 115 13.61 -3.00 -9.97
C HIS A 115 14.47 -1.81 -9.54
N LEU A 116 15.05 -1.10 -10.50
CA LEU A 116 15.70 0.18 -10.26
C LEU A 116 14.69 1.27 -10.56
N HIS A 117 14.39 2.10 -9.57
CA HIS A 117 13.44 3.18 -9.73
C HIS A 117 13.99 4.26 -10.65
N THR A 118 13.16 4.68 -11.61
CA THR A 118 13.42 5.92 -12.36
C THR A 118 13.20 7.14 -11.46
N GLU A 119 13.67 8.32 -11.87
CA GLU A 119 13.35 9.57 -11.15
C GLU A 119 11.83 9.78 -11.03
N ARG A 120 11.09 9.38 -12.07
CA ARG A 120 9.64 9.42 -12.11
C ARG A 120 9.02 8.46 -11.08
N ASP A 121 9.51 7.22 -10.99
CA ASP A 121 9.04 6.25 -10.00
C ASP A 121 9.24 6.77 -8.57
N LEU A 122 10.35 7.46 -8.30
CA LEU A 122 10.66 8.03 -6.99
C LEU A 122 9.68 9.14 -6.60
N VAL A 123 9.28 9.99 -7.56
CA VAL A 123 8.26 11.03 -7.36
C VAL A 123 6.92 10.40 -7.01
N ILE A 124 6.47 9.41 -7.80
CA ILE A 124 5.19 8.72 -7.53
C ILE A 124 5.23 7.93 -6.23
N ARG A 125 6.33 7.24 -5.95
CA ARG A 125 6.52 6.52 -4.69
C ARG A 125 6.37 7.45 -3.50
N ARG A 126 6.97 8.65 -3.54
CA ARG A 126 6.82 9.67 -2.50
C ARG A 126 5.36 10.09 -2.35
N ALA A 127 4.72 10.49 -3.45
CA ALA A 127 3.32 10.91 -3.46
C ALA A 127 2.37 9.87 -2.84
N ILE A 128 2.53 8.60 -3.23
CA ILE A 128 1.74 7.49 -2.70
C ILE A 128 2.02 7.29 -1.21
N LEU A 129 3.28 7.37 -0.77
CA LEU A 129 3.61 7.24 0.65
C LEU A 129 3.03 8.37 1.50
N ASP A 130 3.06 9.60 0.97
CA ASP A 130 2.51 10.77 1.65
C ASP A 130 0.98 10.62 1.82
N LEU A 131 0.27 10.14 0.79
CA LEU A 131 -1.15 9.78 0.92
C LEU A 131 -1.37 8.64 1.93
N MET A 132 -0.60 7.56 1.83
CA MET A 132 -0.78 6.36 2.68
C MET A 132 -0.49 6.62 4.16
N CYS A 133 0.39 7.57 4.48
CA CYS A 133 0.85 7.82 5.85
C CYS A 133 0.27 9.11 6.43
N GLY A 134 0.16 10.16 5.61
CA GLY A 134 -0.26 11.50 6.02
C GLY A 134 -1.62 11.92 5.49
N PHE A 135 -2.26 11.14 4.62
CA PHE A 135 -3.55 11.46 3.99
C PHE A 135 -3.53 12.76 3.17
N HIS A 136 -2.34 13.20 2.75
CA HIS A 136 -2.13 14.39 1.93
C HIS A 136 -0.93 14.17 1.01
N CYS A 137 -0.97 14.72 -0.21
CA CYS A 137 0.21 14.83 -1.04
C CYS A 137 0.18 16.11 -1.89
N GLU A 138 1.35 16.71 -2.09
CA GLU A 138 1.50 17.85 -2.99
C GLU A 138 1.35 17.39 -4.45
N LEU A 139 0.71 18.20 -5.30
CA LEU A 139 0.63 17.90 -6.74
C LEU A 139 1.72 18.62 -7.56
N ASP A 140 2.40 19.61 -6.98
CA ASP A 140 3.45 20.38 -7.67
C ASP A 140 4.70 19.56 -8.00
N MET A 141 4.88 18.43 -7.31
CA MET A 141 5.85 17.40 -7.67
C MET A 141 5.64 16.85 -9.09
N LEU A 142 4.41 16.89 -9.61
CA LEU A 142 4.06 16.60 -10.99
C LEU A 142 4.21 17.88 -11.81
N LYS A 143 5.41 18.10 -12.35
CA LYS A 143 5.76 19.36 -13.03
C LYS A 143 4.92 19.64 -14.27
N ASP A 144 4.46 18.59 -14.96
CA ASP A 144 3.62 18.74 -16.14
C ASP A 144 2.16 19.02 -15.74
N ARG A 145 1.61 20.12 -16.27
CA ARG A 145 0.22 20.50 -16.05
C ARG A 145 -0.75 19.43 -16.58
N LYS A 146 -0.47 18.85 -17.74
CA LYS A 146 -1.35 17.84 -18.35
C LYS A 146 -1.41 16.56 -17.51
N GLU A 147 -0.28 16.20 -16.91
CA GLU A 147 -0.19 15.10 -15.97
C GLU A 147 -1.04 15.36 -14.71
N ARG A 148 -0.94 16.56 -14.11
CA ARG A 148 -1.81 16.95 -12.99
C ARG A 148 -3.28 16.86 -13.33
N GLU A 149 -3.68 17.40 -14.48
CA GLU A 149 -5.07 17.33 -14.96
C GLU A 149 -5.53 15.87 -15.15
N THR A 150 -4.63 14.99 -15.62
CA THR A 150 -4.91 13.56 -15.78
C THR A 150 -5.12 12.87 -14.42
N VAL A 151 -4.24 13.12 -13.44
CA VAL A 151 -4.38 12.58 -12.08
C VAL A 151 -5.69 13.06 -11.44
N ILE A 152 -6.01 14.35 -11.56
CA ILE A 152 -7.25 14.93 -11.02
C ILE A 152 -8.47 14.28 -11.69
N ALA A 153 -8.43 14.06 -13.00
CA ALA A 153 -9.52 13.38 -13.70
C ALA A 153 -9.75 11.94 -13.19
N ARG A 154 -8.67 11.21 -12.86
CA ARG A 154 -8.72 9.87 -12.27
C ARG A 154 -9.35 9.85 -10.85
N LEU A 155 -9.42 10.99 -10.16
CA LEU A 155 -10.01 11.14 -8.83
C LEU A 155 -11.48 11.61 -8.84
N SER A 156 -12.09 11.72 -10.02
CA SER A 156 -13.44 12.29 -10.18
C SER A 156 -14.53 11.59 -9.36
N GLU A 157 -14.50 10.26 -9.23
CA GLU A 157 -15.45 9.51 -8.41
C GLU A 157 -15.26 9.83 -6.92
N HIS A 158 -14.02 9.81 -6.43
CA HIS A 158 -13.71 10.14 -5.03
C HIS A 158 -14.06 11.59 -4.66
N LEU A 159 -13.93 12.51 -5.62
CA LEU A 159 -14.37 13.90 -5.47
C LEU A 159 -15.90 14.01 -5.40
N ALA A 160 -16.62 13.26 -6.23
CA ALA A 160 -18.08 13.24 -6.24
C ALA A 160 -18.65 12.65 -4.94
N ASP A 161 -17.97 11.65 -4.37
CA ASP A 161 -18.34 11.00 -3.11
C ASP A 161 -17.87 11.75 -1.85
N ASP A 162 -17.31 12.96 -2.00
CA ASP A 162 -16.80 13.77 -0.90
C ASP A 162 -15.74 13.06 -0.03
N LEU A 163 -14.87 12.26 -0.65
CA LEU A 163 -13.83 11.49 0.05
C LEU A 163 -12.51 12.26 0.19
N LEU A 164 -12.28 13.23 -0.69
CA LEU A 164 -11.07 14.05 -0.71
C LEU A 164 -11.36 15.45 -1.25
N THR A 165 -10.43 16.36 -1.07
CA THR A 165 -10.38 17.64 -1.76
C THR A 165 -9.10 17.76 -2.57
N VAL A 166 -9.18 18.48 -3.68
CA VAL A 166 -8.01 18.95 -4.43
C VAL A 166 -7.96 20.46 -4.30
N THR A 167 -6.83 20.98 -3.80
CA THR A 167 -6.54 22.40 -3.65
C THR A 167 -5.31 22.78 -4.48
N GLU A 168 -4.89 24.04 -4.42
CA GLU A 168 -3.61 24.47 -5.02
C GLU A 168 -2.41 23.76 -4.38
N ASP A 169 -2.50 23.45 -3.07
CA ASP A 169 -1.43 22.79 -2.32
C ASP A 169 -1.34 21.27 -2.62
N GLY A 170 -2.40 20.67 -3.16
CA GLY A 170 -2.43 19.26 -3.56
C GLY A 170 -3.71 18.52 -3.19
N ILE A 171 -3.58 17.22 -2.92
CA ILE A 171 -4.69 16.33 -2.54
C ILE A 171 -4.74 16.24 -1.01
N GLU A 172 -5.93 16.38 -0.43
CA GLU A 172 -6.18 16.13 1.00
C GLU A 172 -7.34 15.13 1.16
N VAL A 173 -7.09 14.02 1.84
CA VAL A 173 -8.08 12.96 2.05
C VAL A 173 -8.86 13.22 3.33
N LYS A 174 -10.17 13.29 3.20
CA LYS A 174 -11.08 13.53 4.33
C LYS A 174 -11.17 12.29 5.23
N PRO A 175 -11.63 12.41 6.48
CA PRO A 175 -11.78 11.27 7.38
C PRO A 175 -12.55 10.08 6.78
N GLN A 176 -13.66 10.33 6.08
CA GLN A 176 -14.43 9.31 5.38
C GLN A 176 -13.70 8.67 4.18
N GLY A 177 -12.76 9.38 3.55
CA GLY A 177 -11.96 8.89 2.44
C GLY A 177 -10.79 8.00 2.85
N ARG A 178 -10.42 7.96 4.14
CA ARG A 178 -9.27 7.17 4.62
C ARG A 178 -9.42 5.67 4.36
N ALA A 179 -10.65 5.14 4.39
CA ALA A 179 -10.93 3.75 4.04
C ALA A 179 -10.59 3.43 2.56
N PHE A 180 -10.70 4.45 1.69
CA PHE A 180 -10.47 4.36 0.25
C PHE A 180 -9.07 4.80 -0.15
N ILE A 181 -8.14 4.97 0.81
CA ILE A 181 -6.82 5.55 0.54
C ILE A 181 -6.06 4.80 -0.57
N ARG A 182 -6.24 3.47 -0.67
CA ARG A 182 -5.65 2.64 -1.72
C ARG A 182 -6.15 3.01 -3.11
N THR A 183 -7.46 3.18 -3.29
CA THR A 183 -8.04 3.54 -4.59
C THR A 183 -7.73 4.99 -4.95
N ILE A 184 -7.65 5.88 -3.95
CA ILE A 184 -7.20 7.26 -4.15
C ILE A 184 -5.74 7.28 -4.65
N ALA A 185 -4.83 6.56 -4.00
CA ALA A 185 -3.43 6.53 -4.40
C ALA A 185 -3.19 5.87 -5.78
N MET A 186 -4.08 4.97 -6.21
CA MET A 186 -4.02 4.38 -7.56
C MET A 186 -4.18 5.43 -8.68
N ALA A 187 -4.74 6.60 -8.41
CA ALA A 187 -4.80 7.69 -9.40
C ALA A 187 -3.41 8.18 -9.83
N LEU A 188 -2.41 8.05 -8.95
CA LEU A 188 -1.02 8.45 -9.19
C LEU A 188 -0.20 7.38 -9.93
N ASP A 189 -0.68 6.13 -9.99
CA ASP A 189 0.09 5.00 -10.52
C ASP A 189 -0.19 4.77 -12.01
N ASP A 190 0.75 5.18 -12.87
CA ASP A 190 0.62 5.01 -14.32
C ASP A 190 0.66 3.54 -14.76
N PHE A 191 1.27 2.62 -14.00
CA PHE A 191 1.25 1.19 -14.34
C PHE A 191 -0.15 0.59 -14.24
N VAL A 192 -0.94 1.09 -13.29
CA VAL A 192 -2.36 0.72 -13.15
C VAL A 192 -3.16 1.21 -14.37
N TRP A 193 -2.99 2.48 -14.74
CA TRP A 193 -3.81 3.11 -15.78
C TRP A 193 -3.38 2.81 -17.21
N ASN A 194 -2.12 2.46 -17.44
CA ASN A 194 -1.61 2.07 -18.77
C ASN A 194 -1.90 0.60 -19.11
N GLY A 195 -2.74 -0.09 -18.33
CA GLY A 195 -3.27 -1.41 -18.69
C GLY A 195 -2.27 -2.55 -18.60
N THR A 196 -1.14 -2.39 -17.92
CA THR A 196 -0.20 -3.50 -17.67
C THR A 196 -0.77 -4.53 -16.66
N SER A 197 -1.97 -4.30 -16.12
CA SER A 197 -2.46 -4.97 -14.91
C SER A 197 -3.91 -5.49 -14.96
N ALA A 198 -4.73 -5.22 -15.97
CA ALA A 198 -6.14 -5.64 -15.94
C ALA A 198 -6.34 -7.17 -15.87
N GLU A 199 -5.47 -7.95 -16.50
CA GLU A 199 -5.49 -9.43 -16.44
C GLU A 199 -4.69 -10.01 -15.26
N GLN A 200 -3.93 -9.19 -14.51
CA GLN A 200 -2.98 -9.64 -13.48
C GLN A 200 -3.12 -8.91 -12.13
N MET A 201 -4.24 -8.23 -11.86
CA MET A 201 -4.52 -7.71 -10.53
C MET A 201 -4.89 -8.87 -9.58
N PHE A 202 -3.91 -9.29 -8.77
CA PHE A 202 -4.09 -10.34 -7.76
C PHE A 202 -4.98 -9.92 -6.57
N SER A 203 -5.31 -8.63 -6.45
CA SER A 203 -6.19 -8.09 -5.40
C SER A 203 -7.07 -7.00 -5.99
N ARG A 204 -8.39 -7.16 -5.86
CA ARG A 204 -9.36 -6.10 -6.14
C ARG A 204 -9.58 -5.30 -4.85
N SER A 205 -9.40 -3.98 -4.93
CA SER A 205 -9.89 -3.08 -3.90
C SER A 205 -11.42 -3.18 -3.88
N VAL A 206 -12.00 -3.31 -2.69
CA VAL A 206 -13.44 -3.12 -2.47
C VAL A 206 -13.70 -1.63 -2.35
#